data_AF-A0A0G1HH25-F1
#
_entry.id   AF-A0A0G1HH25-F1
#
_cell.length_a   1.000
_cell.length_b   1.000
_cell.length_c   1.000
_cell.angle_alpha   90.00
_cell.angle_beta   90.00
_cell.angle_gamma   90.00
#
_symmetry.space_group_name_H-M   'P 1'
#
loop_
_entity.id
_entity.type
_entity.pdbx_description
1 polymer ?
#
loop_
_entity_poly.entity_id
_entity_poly.type
_entity_poly.pdbx_seq_one_letter_code
_entity_poly.pdbx_strand_id
1 'polypeptide(L)'
;MSGKRVCDISCEAMHEFALVLDKAGFNADLVQAIINSKGNKHAKAMYIAVTNGLTVGKLLFTTQTGIAVYDCGDYFRFTLPATDGTTGEDWIKRLGSNIGDCAKQVLRSPDFKPTSGVMTEVAVLKGMLFEDNDRVTKKIRAEADKRKLSKPNAELACLICDNFTNEEIGAMGLWYIVAMHKPINDSDGDPRYRGSGFAFAVSQVSSQH
;
A
#
# COMPACT_ATOMS: atom_id res chain seq x y z
N MET A 1 10.15 36.94 -28.70
CA MET A 1 9.81 35.56 -29.12
C MET A 1 10.01 34.65 -27.92
N SER A 2 8.92 34.24 -27.27
CA SER A 2 8.97 33.37 -26.08
C SER A 2 8.84 31.92 -26.53
N GLY A 3 9.90 31.13 -26.35
CA GLY A 3 9.93 29.72 -26.71
C GLY A 3 8.93 28.92 -25.88
N LYS A 4 7.93 28.34 -26.55
CA LYS A 4 7.03 27.34 -25.96
C LYS A 4 7.87 26.14 -25.52
N ARG A 5 7.98 25.91 -24.20
CA ARG A 5 8.40 24.61 -23.68
C ARG A 5 7.26 23.62 -23.92
N VAL A 6 7.48 22.72 -24.87
CA VAL A 6 6.69 21.50 -25.04
C VAL A 6 6.96 20.65 -23.78
N CYS A 7 5.91 20.25 -23.07
CA CYS A 7 6.08 19.26 -22.00
C CYS A 7 6.37 17.93 -22.69
N ASP A 8 7.56 17.40 -22.44
CA ASP A 8 8.02 16.13 -22.96
C ASP A 8 7.21 14.98 -22.32
N ILE A 9 6.79 14.00 -23.11
CA ILE A 9 5.95 12.86 -22.70
C ILE A 9 6.72 11.88 -21.79
N SER A 10 8.01 12.12 -21.57
CA SER A 10 8.91 11.32 -20.73
C SER A 10 8.68 11.42 -19.22
N CYS A 11 7.64 12.14 -18.77
CA CYS A 11 7.13 11.99 -17.40
C CYS A 11 6.36 10.65 -17.31
N GLU A 12 6.87 9.69 -16.53
CA GLU A 12 6.37 8.31 -16.43
C GLU A 12 4.83 8.22 -16.26
N ALA A 13 4.23 9.16 -15.53
CA ALA A 13 2.77 9.20 -15.32
C ALA A 13 1.95 9.51 -16.59
N MET A 14 2.51 10.22 -17.57
CA MET A 14 1.84 10.55 -18.83
C MET A 14 1.95 9.43 -19.86
N HIS A 15 2.98 8.59 -19.75
CA HIS A 15 3.20 7.44 -20.63
C HIS A 15 2.17 6.33 -20.35
N GLU A 16 1.91 6.02 -19.08
CA GLU A 16 0.90 5.03 -18.71
C GLU A 16 -0.52 5.45 -19.11
N PHE A 17 -0.85 6.74 -18.95
CA PHE A 17 -2.15 7.27 -19.37
C PHE A 17 -2.36 7.17 -20.89
N ALA A 18 -1.31 7.40 -21.69
CA ALA A 18 -1.36 7.25 -23.14
C ALA A 18 -1.57 5.79 -23.56
N LEU A 19 -0.90 4.84 -22.90
CA LEU A 19 -1.03 3.40 -23.17
C LEU A 19 -2.42 2.85 -22.85
N VAL A 20 -3.07 3.34 -21.79
CA VAL A 20 -4.45 2.95 -21.43
C VAL A 20 -5.44 3.44 -22.50
N LEU A 21 -5.23 4.65 -23.03
CA LEU A 21 -6.10 5.23 -24.04
C LEU A 21 -5.92 4.57 -25.42
N ASP A 22 -4.69 4.21 -25.79
CA ASP A 22 -4.40 3.44 -27.00
C ASP A 22 -5.06 2.05 -26.97
N LYS A 23 -4.96 1.32 -25.85
CA LYS A 23 -5.66 0.03 -25.65
C LYS A 23 -7.19 0.16 -25.67
N ALA A 24 -7.73 1.31 -25.30
CA ALA A 24 -9.16 1.61 -25.38
C ALA A 24 -9.61 2.09 -26.78
N GLY A 25 -8.70 2.12 -27.76
CA GLY A 25 -8.99 2.46 -29.16
C GLY A 25 -9.09 3.96 -29.42
N PHE A 26 -8.60 4.81 -28.50
CA PHE A 26 -8.56 6.25 -28.72
C PHE A 26 -7.38 6.62 -29.62
N ASN A 27 -7.66 7.47 -30.61
CA ASN A 27 -6.64 7.98 -31.52
C ASN A 27 -5.55 8.77 -30.76
N ALA A 28 -4.28 8.40 -30.96
CA ALA A 28 -3.13 9.01 -30.29
C ALA A 28 -3.04 10.53 -30.49
N ASP A 29 -3.40 11.05 -31.66
CA ASP A 29 -3.40 12.50 -31.95
C ASP A 29 -4.50 13.22 -31.17
N LEU A 30 -5.66 12.57 -30.99
CA LEU A 30 -6.76 13.09 -30.18
C LEU A 30 -6.36 13.13 -28.70
N VAL A 31 -5.72 12.08 -28.20
CA VAL A 31 -5.20 11.99 -26.82
C VAL A 31 -4.15 13.08 -26.58
N GLN A 32 -3.22 13.25 -27.52
CA GLN A 32 -2.18 14.27 -27.47
C GLN A 32 -2.77 15.69 -27.51
N ALA A 33 -3.81 15.92 -28.31
CA ALA A 33 -4.53 17.20 -28.37
C ALA A 33 -5.29 17.52 -27.07
N ILE A 34 -5.91 16.51 -26.45
CA ILE A 34 -6.59 16.62 -25.15
C ILE A 34 -5.59 17.01 -24.06
N ILE A 35 -4.46 16.29 -23.99
CA ILE A 35 -3.36 16.52 -23.04
C ILE A 35 -2.76 17.92 -23.21
N ASN A 36 -2.52 18.34 -24.45
CA ASN A 36 -1.88 19.63 -24.74
C ASN A 36 -2.80 20.85 -24.58
N SER A 37 -4.11 20.63 -24.43
CA SER A 37 -5.07 21.72 -24.23
C SER A 37 -5.04 22.20 -22.77
N LYS A 38 -4.07 23.08 -22.45
CA LYS A 38 -3.83 23.69 -21.12
C LYS A 38 -5.01 24.41 -20.45
N GLY A 39 -6.22 24.39 -21.03
CA GLY A 39 -7.43 25.00 -20.46
C GLY A 39 -8.72 24.16 -20.62
N ASN A 40 -8.64 22.92 -21.09
CA ASN A 40 -9.86 22.14 -21.31
C ASN A 40 -10.35 21.47 -20.01
N LYS A 41 -11.36 22.10 -19.39
CA LYS A 41 -12.05 21.58 -18.21
C LYS A 41 -12.55 20.13 -18.39
N HIS A 42 -12.85 19.71 -19.61
CA HIS A 42 -13.31 18.35 -19.91
C HIS A 42 -12.17 17.35 -20.01
N ALA A 43 -10.99 17.73 -20.52
CA ALA A 43 -9.78 16.90 -20.46
C ALA A 43 -9.37 16.63 -19.00
N LYS A 44 -9.43 17.68 -18.16
CA LYS A 44 -9.18 17.59 -16.73
C LYS A 44 -10.24 16.73 -16.02
N ALA A 45 -11.52 16.91 -16.35
CA ALA A 45 -12.61 16.09 -15.81
C ALA A 45 -12.55 14.64 -16.29
N MET A 46 -12.06 14.37 -17.51
CA MET A 46 -11.91 13.04 -18.07
C MET A 46 -10.68 12.32 -17.48
N TYR A 47 -9.56 13.01 -17.31
CA TYR A 47 -8.44 12.50 -16.49
C TYR A 47 -8.94 12.18 -15.08
N ILE A 48 -9.61 13.13 -14.41
CA ILE A 48 -10.22 12.92 -13.10
C ILE A 48 -11.23 11.76 -13.13
N ALA A 49 -12.05 11.57 -14.16
CA ALA A 49 -13.04 10.48 -14.23
C ALA A 49 -12.39 9.12 -14.50
N VAL A 50 -11.35 9.07 -15.33
CA VAL A 50 -10.56 7.87 -15.62
C VAL A 50 -9.69 7.49 -14.42
N THR A 51 -9.17 8.48 -13.68
CA THR A 51 -8.38 8.27 -12.47
C THR A 51 -9.22 8.19 -11.19
N ASN A 52 -10.46 8.65 -11.14
CA ASN A 52 -11.31 8.50 -9.94
C ASN A 52 -11.82 7.06 -9.76
N GLY A 53 -11.64 6.18 -10.76
CA GLY A 53 -11.73 4.72 -10.57
C GLY A 53 -10.46 4.09 -9.98
N LEU A 54 -9.34 4.83 -9.97
CA LEU A 54 -8.02 4.44 -9.49
C LEU A 54 -7.55 5.52 -8.52
N THR A 55 -8.00 5.51 -7.27
CA THR A 55 -7.62 6.51 -6.25
C THR A 55 -6.11 6.82 -6.29
N VAL A 56 -5.72 7.87 -7.03
CA VAL A 56 -4.33 8.30 -7.15
C VAL A 56 -4.07 9.08 -5.87
N GLY A 57 -3.65 8.35 -4.84
CA GLY A 57 -3.32 8.97 -3.57
C GLY A 57 -2.31 10.10 -3.76
N LYS A 58 -2.38 11.11 -2.91
CA LYS A 58 -1.39 12.19 -2.89
C LYS A 58 -0.08 11.62 -2.38
N LEU A 59 1.02 11.78 -3.11
CA LEU A 59 2.35 11.43 -2.61
C LEU A 59 2.59 12.18 -1.29
N LEU A 60 2.80 11.43 -0.22
CA LEU A 60 3.01 11.95 1.13
C LEU A 60 4.49 12.18 1.37
N PHE A 61 5.31 11.13 1.18
CA PHE A 61 6.77 11.18 1.20
C PHE A 61 7.35 9.94 0.50
N THR A 62 8.67 9.89 0.38
CA THR A 62 9.43 8.72 -0.06
C THR A 62 10.34 8.28 1.08
N THR A 63 10.34 6.99 1.42
CA THR A 63 11.20 6.45 2.49
C THR A 63 12.67 6.54 2.12
N GLN A 64 13.55 6.35 3.11
CA GLN A 64 14.99 6.20 2.89
C GLN A 64 15.33 5.01 1.98
N THR A 65 14.46 3.99 1.99
CA THR A 65 14.54 2.80 1.12
C THR A 65 13.97 3.03 -0.29
N GLY A 66 13.48 4.24 -0.60
CA GLY A 66 12.97 4.60 -1.92
C GLY A 66 11.49 4.26 -2.16
N ILE A 67 10.75 3.89 -1.12
CA ILE A 67 9.33 3.54 -1.23
C ILE A 67 8.47 4.80 -1.24
N ALA A 68 7.71 5.01 -2.30
CA ALA A 68 6.74 6.09 -2.39
C ALA A 68 5.47 5.74 -1.59
N VAL A 69 5.12 6.59 -0.63
CA VAL A 69 3.92 6.45 0.21
C VAL A 69 2.86 7.43 -0.26
N TYR A 70 1.67 6.92 -0.56
CA TYR A 70 0.54 7.71 -1.06
C TYR A 70 -0.58 7.76 -0.01
N ASP A 71 -1.13 8.95 0.23
CA ASP A 71 -2.34 9.14 1.01
C ASP A 71 -3.57 9.11 0.09
N CYS A 72 -4.38 8.06 0.21
CA CYS A 72 -5.59 7.85 -0.58
C CYS A 72 -6.87 8.35 0.14
N GLY A 73 -6.72 9.15 1.21
CA GLY A 73 -7.82 9.66 2.02
C GLY A 73 -8.10 8.76 3.22
N ASP A 74 -8.71 7.60 3.00
CA ASP A 74 -9.09 6.65 4.06
C ASP A 74 -8.08 5.52 4.30
N TYR A 75 -7.10 5.35 3.40
CA TYR A 75 -5.97 4.45 3.57
C TYR A 75 -4.68 5.05 3.01
N PHE A 76 -3.55 4.51 3.43
CA PHE A 76 -2.26 4.75 2.78
C PHE A 76 -1.93 3.61 1.83
N ARG A 77 -1.25 3.92 0.73
CA ARG A 77 -0.83 2.94 -0.26
C ARG A 77 0.66 3.03 -0.52
N PHE A 78 1.33 1.88 -0.56
CA PHE A 78 2.73 1.76 -0.99
C PHE A 78 3.00 0.35 -1.51
N THR A 79 4.11 0.18 -2.22
CA THR A 79 4.55 -1.12 -2.73
C THR A 79 5.85 -1.51 -2.05
N LEU A 80 5.87 -2.70 -1.45
CA LEU A 80 7.06 -3.28 -0.85
C LEU A 80 7.88 -4.02 -1.92
N PRO A 81 9.22 -4.04 -1.78
CA PRO A 81 10.11 -4.74 -2.70
C PRO A 81 9.86 -6.26 -2.71
N ALA A 82 10.39 -6.92 -3.74
CA ALA A 82 10.22 -8.34 -3.93
C ALA A 82 10.88 -9.11 -2.78
N THR A 83 10.16 -10.10 -2.27
CA THR A 83 10.65 -10.95 -1.20
C THR A 83 11.72 -11.93 -1.72
N ASP A 84 12.67 -12.29 -0.86
CA ASP A 84 13.84 -13.11 -1.17
C ASP A 84 13.75 -14.53 -0.58
N GLY A 85 12.59 -14.90 -0.02
CA GLY A 85 12.41 -16.18 0.67
C GLY A 85 12.99 -16.21 2.09
N THR A 86 13.21 -15.05 2.72
CA THR A 86 13.73 -14.96 4.10
C THR A 86 12.93 -15.83 5.07
N THR A 87 13.61 -16.77 5.73
CA THR A 87 12.98 -17.69 6.68
C THR A 87 12.59 -16.98 7.98
N GLY A 88 11.72 -17.61 8.78
CA GLY A 88 11.33 -17.06 10.08
C GLY A 88 12.52 -16.81 11.01
N GLU A 89 13.49 -17.73 11.08
CA GLU A 89 14.70 -17.54 11.88
C GLU A 89 15.57 -16.38 11.37
N ASP A 90 15.65 -16.20 10.05
CA ASP A 90 16.45 -15.13 9.47
C ASP A 90 15.78 -13.77 9.67
N TRP A 91 14.45 -13.70 9.64
CA TRP A 91 13.69 -12.52 10.06
C TRP A 91 13.94 -12.19 11.53
N ILE A 92 13.92 -13.18 12.42
CA ILE A 92 14.20 -12.98 13.86
C ILE A 92 15.62 -12.43 14.06
N LYS A 93 16.62 -12.97 13.35
CA LYS A 93 18.00 -12.47 13.43
C LYS A 93 18.13 -11.05 12.87
N ARG A 94 17.47 -10.77 11.74
CA ARG A 94 17.54 -9.47 11.05
C ARG A 94 16.90 -8.35 11.88
N LEU A 95 15.71 -8.61 12.44
CA LEU A 95 14.96 -7.63 13.23
C LEU A 95 15.39 -7.59 14.70
N GLY A 96 16.08 -8.62 15.19
CA GLY A 96 16.75 -8.63 16.49
C GLY A 96 15.81 -8.34 17.66
N SER A 97 16.17 -7.39 18.51
CA SER A 97 15.38 -7.00 19.70
C SER A 97 14.04 -6.33 19.38
N ASN A 98 13.79 -5.96 18.11
CA ASN A 98 12.56 -5.28 17.71
C ASN A 98 11.38 -6.25 17.53
N ILE A 99 11.60 -7.57 17.67
CA ILE A 99 10.56 -8.58 17.53
C ILE A 99 10.16 -9.18 18.89
N GLY A 100 8.87 -9.05 19.23
CA GLY A 100 8.29 -9.63 20.45
C GLY A 100 8.19 -11.15 20.38
N ASP A 101 8.02 -11.79 21.54
CA ASP A 101 8.06 -13.26 21.62
C ASP A 101 6.91 -13.95 20.89
N CYS A 102 5.71 -13.35 20.86
CA CYS A 102 4.60 -13.87 20.06
C CYS A 102 4.92 -13.84 18.55
N ALA A 103 5.58 -12.78 18.07
CA ALA A 103 5.97 -12.70 16.67
C ALA A 103 7.08 -13.72 16.34
N LYS A 104 8.01 -13.99 17.27
CA LYS A 104 8.99 -15.09 17.11
C LYS A 104 8.31 -16.45 17.01
N GLN A 105 7.29 -16.71 17.82
CA GLN A 105 6.52 -17.97 17.76
C GLN A 105 5.83 -18.13 16.41
N VAL A 106 5.15 -17.08 15.94
CA VAL A 106 4.51 -17.03 14.62
C VAL A 106 5.50 -17.33 13.50
N LEU A 107 6.68 -16.70 13.51
CA LEU A 107 7.70 -16.92 12.47
C LEU A 107 8.32 -18.33 12.51
N ARG A 108 8.31 -18.99 13.68
CA ARG A 108 8.79 -20.37 13.85
C ARG A 108 7.71 -21.41 13.61
N SER A 109 6.46 -20.99 13.47
CA SER A 109 5.34 -21.89 13.23
C SER A 109 5.50 -22.63 11.90
N PRO A 110 5.14 -23.91 11.81
CA PRO A 110 5.09 -24.63 10.53
C PRO A 110 4.11 -24.00 9.53
N ASP A 111 3.17 -23.17 10.00
CA ASP A 111 2.23 -22.44 9.16
C ASP A 111 2.84 -21.17 8.52
N PHE A 112 3.99 -20.71 9.02
CA PHE A 112 4.72 -19.60 8.39
C PHE A 112 5.35 -20.09 7.08
N LYS A 113 4.96 -19.42 5.99
CA LYS A 113 5.45 -19.73 4.64
C LYS A 113 6.10 -18.48 4.08
N PRO A 114 7.44 -18.41 3.98
CA PRO A 114 8.09 -17.26 3.36
C PRO A 114 7.65 -17.12 1.90
N THR A 115 7.56 -15.90 1.42
CA THR A 115 7.30 -15.62 0.00
C THR A 115 8.60 -15.29 -0.72
N SER A 116 8.64 -15.52 -2.04
CA SER A 116 9.81 -15.21 -2.87
C SER A 116 9.36 -14.67 -4.21
N GLY A 117 10.01 -13.60 -4.68
CA GLY A 117 9.74 -12.95 -5.95
C GLY A 117 8.42 -12.17 -5.99
N VAL A 118 7.77 -11.94 -4.84
CA VAL A 118 6.46 -11.28 -4.78
C VAL A 118 6.63 -9.83 -4.36
N MET A 119 6.35 -8.90 -5.28
CA MET A 119 6.09 -7.50 -4.92
C MET A 119 4.71 -7.42 -4.25
N THR A 120 4.63 -6.73 -3.11
CA THR A 120 3.38 -6.63 -2.36
C THR A 120 2.86 -5.20 -2.37
N GLU A 121 1.66 -5.01 -2.96
CA GLU A 121 0.92 -3.77 -2.81
C GLU A 121 0.22 -3.76 -1.46
N VAL A 122 0.47 -2.73 -0.66
CA VAL A 122 -0.02 -2.60 0.71
C VAL A 122 -0.99 -1.44 0.79
N ALA A 123 -2.15 -1.72 1.37
CA ALA A 123 -3.12 -0.73 1.80
C ALA A 123 -3.16 -0.70 3.33
N VAL A 124 -2.89 0.45 3.94
CA VAL A 124 -2.97 0.64 5.39
C VAL A 124 -4.22 1.43 5.71
N LEU A 125 -5.26 0.75 6.20
CA LEU A 125 -6.53 1.37 6.61
C LEU A 125 -6.30 2.26 7.84
N LYS A 126 -6.71 3.53 7.77
CA LYS A 126 -6.55 4.46 8.88
C LYS A 126 -7.52 4.11 10.01
N GLY A 127 -7.06 4.20 11.26
CA GLY A 127 -7.86 3.86 12.45
C GLY A 127 -9.04 4.79 12.69
N MET A 128 -9.05 5.98 12.07
CA MET A 128 -10.20 6.89 12.07
C MET A 128 -11.41 6.35 11.32
N LEU A 129 -11.26 5.27 10.54
CA LEU A 129 -12.39 4.55 9.94
C LEU A 129 -13.20 3.75 10.96
N PHE A 130 -12.67 3.59 12.17
CA PHE A 130 -13.28 2.78 13.22
C PHE A 130 -13.47 3.65 14.46
N GLU A 131 -14.72 3.71 14.92
CA GLU A 131 -15.05 4.18 16.27
C GLU A 131 -14.21 3.42 17.29
N ASP A 132 -13.90 4.03 18.43
CA ASP A 132 -13.00 3.43 19.42
C ASP A 132 -13.47 2.04 19.89
N ASN A 133 -14.79 1.87 20.09
CA ASN A 133 -15.41 0.58 20.44
C ASN A 133 -15.47 -0.41 19.26
N ASP A 134 -15.22 0.08 18.05
CA ASP A 134 -15.29 -0.68 16.80
C ASP A 134 -13.91 -1.07 16.27
N ARG A 135 -12.84 -0.63 16.93
CA ARG A 135 -11.46 -1.08 16.71
C ARG A 135 -11.22 -2.50 17.23
N VAL A 136 -12.02 -3.44 16.76
CA VAL A 136 -11.92 -4.87 17.08
C VAL A 136 -11.64 -5.67 15.81
N THR A 137 -10.79 -6.70 15.91
CA THR A 137 -10.30 -7.52 14.77
C THR A 137 -11.41 -7.96 13.84
N LYS A 138 -12.57 -8.35 14.38
CA LYS A 138 -13.72 -8.78 13.61
C LYS A 138 -14.25 -7.69 12.67
N LYS A 139 -14.38 -6.45 13.16
CA LYS A 139 -14.89 -5.31 12.37
C LYS A 139 -13.85 -4.83 11.35
N ILE A 140 -12.58 -4.81 11.74
CA ILE A 140 -11.48 -4.47 10.83
C ILE A 140 -11.39 -5.48 9.67
N ARG A 141 -11.46 -6.78 9.96
CA ARG A 141 -11.51 -7.82 8.93
C ARG A 141 -12.74 -7.68 8.04
N ALA A 142 -13.91 -7.38 8.61
CA ALA A 142 -15.12 -7.16 7.83
C ALA A 142 -14.99 -5.97 6.87
N GLU A 143 -14.37 -4.86 7.29
CA GLU A 143 -14.13 -3.71 6.43
C GLU A 143 -13.10 -4.02 5.33
N ALA A 144 -12.03 -4.77 5.66
CA ALA A 144 -11.08 -5.25 4.67
C ALA A 144 -11.74 -6.17 3.63
N ASP A 145 -12.57 -7.12 4.07
CA ASP A 145 -13.32 -8.04 3.21
C ASP A 145 -14.31 -7.25 2.31
N LYS A 146 -15.02 -6.25 2.86
CA LYS A 146 -15.91 -5.35 2.11
C LYS A 146 -15.16 -4.58 1.01
N ARG A 147 -13.92 -4.19 1.27
CA ARG A 147 -13.02 -3.52 0.32
C ARG A 147 -12.30 -4.49 -0.63
N LYS A 148 -12.61 -5.80 -0.55
CA LYS A 148 -11.95 -6.86 -1.34
C LYS A 148 -10.44 -6.87 -1.16
N LEU A 149 -9.97 -6.53 0.04
CA LEU A 149 -8.56 -6.57 0.41
C LEU A 149 -8.21 -7.99 0.87
N SER A 150 -7.00 -8.43 0.56
CA SER A 150 -6.55 -9.78 0.88
C SER A 150 -5.94 -9.82 2.28
N LYS A 151 -6.03 -10.98 2.93
CA LYS A 151 -5.36 -11.24 4.20
C LYS A 151 -3.88 -11.51 3.91
N PRO A 152 -2.96 -10.64 4.36
CA PRO A 152 -1.55 -10.80 4.07
C PRO A 152 -0.93 -12.04 4.73
N ASN A 153 0.26 -12.38 4.26
CA ASN A 153 1.17 -13.26 4.96
C ASN A 153 1.67 -12.58 6.26
N ALA A 154 2.00 -13.35 7.29
CA ALA A 154 2.65 -12.82 8.50
C ALA A 154 3.98 -12.10 8.18
N GLU A 155 4.65 -12.49 7.09
CA GLU A 155 5.85 -11.83 6.57
C GLU A 155 5.64 -10.33 6.28
N LEU A 156 4.41 -9.88 5.96
CA LEU A 156 4.14 -8.47 5.66
C LEU A 156 4.57 -7.54 6.80
N ALA A 157 4.36 -7.94 8.06
CA ALA A 157 4.78 -7.15 9.21
C ALA A 157 6.30 -6.96 9.23
N CYS A 158 7.04 -8.03 8.93
CA CYS A 158 8.49 -8.00 8.89
C CYS A 158 9.00 -7.07 7.78
N LEU A 159 8.40 -7.15 6.59
CA LEU A 159 8.77 -6.29 5.47
C LEU A 159 8.51 -4.81 5.76
N ILE A 160 7.39 -4.47 6.41
CA ILE A 160 7.13 -3.09 6.82
C ILE A 160 8.20 -2.64 7.83
N CYS A 161 8.51 -3.44 8.84
CA CYS A 161 9.55 -3.11 9.83
C CYS A 161 10.96 -2.98 9.23
N ASP A 162 11.27 -3.73 8.18
CA ASP A 162 12.58 -3.70 7.50
C ASP A 162 12.71 -2.46 6.59
N ASN A 163 11.57 -1.93 6.10
CA ASN A 163 11.57 -0.86 5.10
C ASN A 163 11.15 0.52 5.63
N PHE A 164 10.58 0.60 6.83
CA PHE A 164 10.09 1.82 7.44
C PHE A 164 10.70 2.06 8.81
N THR A 165 11.18 3.28 9.02
CA THR A 165 11.57 3.78 10.34
C THR A 165 10.33 4.23 11.13
N ASN A 166 10.47 4.29 12.46
CA ASN A 166 9.41 4.83 13.33
C ASN A 166 9.07 6.29 12.99
N GLU A 167 10.06 7.07 12.53
CA GLU A 167 9.85 8.47 12.10
C GLU A 167 9.01 8.55 10.83
N GLU A 168 9.24 7.68 9.85
CA GLU A 168 8.44 7.59 8.62
C GLU A 168 7.01 7.13 8.92
N ILE A 169 6.82 6.15 9.83
CA ILE A 169 5.49 5.76 10.30
C ILE A 169 4.80 6.95 11.00
N GLY A 170 5.55 7.69 11.83
CA GLY A 170 5.07 8.92 12.47
C GLY A 170 4.70 10.02 11.47
N ALA A 171 5.42 10.13 10.35
CA ALA A 171 5.11 11.07 9.27
C ALA A 171 3.81 10.72 8.53
N MET A 172 3.36 9.47 8.59
CA MET A 172 2.01 9.05 8.18
C MET A 172 0.92 9.45 9.21
N GLY A 173 1.30 10.02 10.35
CA GLY A 173 0.40 10.28 11.48
C GLY A 173 0.00 9.01 12.24
N LEU A 174 0.79 7.94 12.12
CA LEU A 174 0.52 6.64 12.73
C LEU A 174 1.48 6.40 13.91
N TRP A 175 1.00 5.70 14.93
CA TRP A 175 1.85 5.29 16.06
C TRP A 175 2.30 3.84 15.99
N TYR A 176 1.52 2.98 15.32
CA TYR A 176 1.88 1.62 14.98
C TYR A 176 0.98 1.13 13.84
N ILE A 177 1.44 0.07 13.18
CA ILE A 177 0.73 -0.63 12.11
C ILE A 177 0.46 -2.06 12.56
N VAL A 178 -0.79 -2.51 12.44
CA VAL A 178 -1.18 -3.89 12.75
C VAL A 178 -1.40 -4.64 11.43
N ALA A 179 -0.54 -5.61 11.13
CA ALA A 179 -0.68 -6.46 9.95
C ALA A 179 -1.68 -7.59 10.21
N MET A 180 -2.79 -7.60 9.46
CA MET A 180 -3.89 -8.55 9.69
C MET A 180 -3.68 -9.87 8.95
N HIS A 181 -2.67 -10.65 9.38
CA HIS A 181 -2.32 -11.90 8.71
C HIS A 181 -3.42 -12.98 8.77
N LYS A 182 -3.34 -13.98 7.88
CA LYS A 182 -4.17 -15.20 7.95
C LYS A 182 -4.04 -15.83 9.35
N PRO A 183 -5.13 -16.34 9.95
CA PRO A 183 -5.04 -17.00 11.25
C PRO A 183 -3.96 -18.08 11.21
N ILE A 184 -3.05 -18.02 12.19
CA ILE A 184 -2.10 -19.08 12.50
C ILE A 184 -2.63 -19.72 13.78
N ASN A 185 -2.60 -21.04 13.88
CA ASN A 185 -3.24 -21.79 14.96
C ASN A 185 -2.56 -21.62 16.33
N ASP A 186 -1.71 -20.62 16.51
CA ASP A 186 -0.93 -20.32 17.72
C ASP A 186 -1.43 -19.13 18.53
N SER A 187 -2.41 -18.36 18.02
CA SER A 187 -2.85 -17.10 18.63
C SER A 187 -4.31 -17.15 19.08
N ASP A 188 -4.55 -16.96 20.37
CA ASP A 188 -5.85 -16.86 21.08
C ASP A 188 -6.78 -15.69 20.61
N GLY A 189 -6.63 -15.20 19.38
CA GLY A 189 -7.63 -14.37 18.71
C GLY A 189 -7.90 -12.99 19.29
N ASP A 190 -7.17 -12.53 20.31
CA ASP A 190 -7.55 -11.35 21.11
C ASP A 190 -6.48 -10.25 21.11
N PRO A 191 -6.54 -9.23 20.23
CA PRO A 191 -5.74 -8.03 20.38
C PRO A 191 -6.51 -7.02 21.23
N ARG A 192 -6.32 -7.07 22.54
CA ARG A 192 -6.80 -6.02 23.46
C ARG A 192 -5.81 -4.87 23.55
N TYR A 193 -5.88 -3.85 22.71
CA TYR A 193 -5.10 -2.62 22.98
C TYR A 193 -5.88 -1.35 22.65
N ARG A 194 -6.00 -0.46 23.65
CA ARG A 194 -6.74 0.81 23.65
C ARG A 194 -5.83 1.97 23.24
N GLY A 195 -6.34 2.89 22.42
CA GLY A 195 -5.77 4.22 22.16
C GLY A 195 -6.24 4.82 20.83
N SER A 196 -5.84 6.05 20.51
CA SER A 196 -6.01 6.72 19.22
C SER A 196 -4.66 6.79 18.48
N GLY A 197 -4.64 6.54 17.17
CA GLY A 197 -3.40 6.46 16.35
C GLY A 197 -3.17 5.14 15.58
N PHE A 198 -4.19 4.27 15.50
CA PHE A 198 -4.08 2.92 14.94
C PHE A 198 -4.13 2.91 13.41
N ALA A 199 -3.41 2.01 12.74
CA ALA A 199 -3.61 1.70 11.33
C ALA A 199 -3.48 0.19 11.09
N PHE A 200 -4.24 -0.34 10.14
CA PHE A 200 -4.27 -1.77 9.84
C PHE A 200 -3.71 -2.02 8.44
N ALA A 201 -2.56 -2.67 8.36
CA ALA A 201 -1.98 -3.07 7.09
C ALA A 201 -2.69 -4.33 6.57
N VAL A 202 -3.20 -4.19 5.36
CA VAL A 202 -3.78 -5.25 4.54
C VAL A 202 -3.12 -5.18 3.17
N SER A 203 -2.95 -6.32 2.51
CA SER A 203 -2.32 -6.36 1.19
C SER A 203 -3.38 -6.49 0.10
N GLN A 204 -3.08 -5.99 -1.10
CA GLN A 204 -3.58 -6.61 -2.33
C GLN A 204 -2.43 -7.42 -2.91
N VAL A 205 -2.59 -8.74 -2.97
CA VAL A 205 -1.64 -9.57 -3.72
C VAL A 205 -1.86 -9.26 -5.20
N SER A 206 -0.87 -8.64 -5.82
CA SER A 206 -0.79 -8.56 -7.28
C SER A 206 -0.74 -9.99 -7.81
N SER A 207 -1.80 -10.42 -8.51
CA SER A 207 -1.80 -11.67 -9.24
C SER A 207 -0.74 -11.59 -10.33
N GLN A 208 0.20 -12.54 -10.33
CA GLN A 208 1.15 -12.73 -11.41
C GLN A 208 0.40 -12.78 -12.75
N HIS A 209 0.86 -11.95 -13.71
CA HIS A 209 0.67 -12.19 -15.13
C HIS A 209 1.71 -13.22 -15.61
#